data_AF-A0A7C3WVC4-F1
#
_entry.id   AF-A0A7C3WVC4-F1
#
_cell.length_a   1.000
_cell.length_b   1.000
_cell.length_c   1.000
_cell.angle_alpha   90.00
_cell.angle_beta   90.00
_cell.angle_gamma   90.00
#
_symmetry.space_group_name_H-M   'P 1'
#
loop_
_entity.id
_entity.type
_entity.pdbx_description
1 polymer ?
#
loop_
_entity_poly.entity_id
_entity_poly.type
_entity_poly.pdbx_seq_one_letter_code
_entity_poly.pdbx_strand_id
1 'polypeptide(L)'
;MPAIGFPGEESPGRGTFCPDRGGSAAGSLPLPERCIRILESRKKDVTRRTPENAPREKGGRVRDGEAGGVDPDPGAWKRAAGKGPGHGGRKRKGGGKLGKGFYYLLAFGVGLVIAVHLAMNADVGQKIENARAANAAFWVIGAAVAVIIWLASPGRSALARVKDVNPLLLLAGAMGAALVLAIAVIIPRIGAGATNVLQLAGQVTAGILISHFALWSSPQNPVTPLKLVGVAVMVGGACMAVML
;
A
#
# COMPACT_ATOMS: atom_id res chain seq x y z
N MET A 1 -25.88 -51.35 -30.77
CA MET A 1 -24.74 -51.52 -31.70
C MET A 1 -25.02 -50.70 -32.95
N PRO A 2 -24.01 -50.06 -33.58
CA PRO A 2 -22.59 -49.90 -33.21
C PRO A 2 -22.28 -48.45 -32.75
N ALA A 3 -21.32 -48.14 -31.85
CA ALA A 3 -19.86 -48.36 -31.86
C ALA A 3 -19.21 -47.58 -33.05
N ILE A 4 -18.22 -46.70 -32.89
CA ILE A 4 -16.76 -46.88 -32.64
C ILE A 4 -16.18 -45.45 -32.93
N GLY A 5 -15.11 -44.88 -32.35
CA GLY A 5 -14.08 -45.31 -31.42
C GLY A 5 -13.02 -44.20 -31.31
N PHE A 6 -12.36 -44.14 -30.15
CA PHE A 6 -10.96 -43.67 -30.05
C PHE A 6 -10.04 -44.81 -30.55
N PRO A 7 -8.89 -44.50 -31.15
CA PRO A 7 -7.60 -44.58 -30.44
C PRO A 7 -6.64 -43.46 -30.94
N GLY A 8 -5.45 -43.21 -30.43
CA GLY A 8 -4.54 -43.91 -29.54
C GLY A 8 -3.20 -43.16 -29.61
N GLU A 9 -2.47 -43.22 -28.50
CA GLU A 9 -1.15 -42.66 -28.26
C GLU A 9 -0.07 -43.54 -28.93
N GLU A 10 0.91 -42.97 -29.64
CA GLU A 10 2.24 -43.59 -29.85
C GLU A 10 3.30 -42.53 -30.23
N SER A 11 4.44 -42.60 -29.54
CA SER A 11 5.71 -41.86 -29.76
C SER A 11 6.74 -42.85 -30.35
N PRO A 12 8.06 -42.59 -30.47
CA PRO A 12 8.85 -41.47 -30.99
C PRO A 12 9.84 -41.92 -32.12
N GLY A 13 10.43 -41.01 -32.91
CA GLY A 13 11.46 -41.39 -33.90
C GLY A 13 12.38 -40.28 -34.41
N ARG A 14 13.66 -40.34 -33.98
CA ARG A 14 14.97 -40.06 -34.64
C ARG A 14 15.02 -39.05 -35.82
N GLY A 15 15.98 -38.14 -35.96
CA GLY A 15 17.32 -37.90 -35.38
C GLY A 15 17.90 -36.62 -36.03
N THR A 16 18.87 -35.92 -35.43
CA THR A 16 20.31 -35.93 -35.78
C THR A 16 21.13 -35.34 -34.59
N PHE A 17 22.03 -36.09 -33.96
CA PHE A 17 23.50 -36.20 -34.16
C PHE A 17 24.41 -35.08 -33.58
N CYS A 18 24.89 -35.31 -32.33
CA CYS A 18 26.22 -35.15 -31.65
C CYS A 18 27.34 -34.14 -32.10
N PRO A 19 28.40 -33.83 -31.28
CA PRO A 19 28.67 -34.10 -29.84
C PRO A 19 29.35 -32.97 -29.00
N ASP A 20 29.28 -33.17 -27.67
CA ASP A 20 30.28 -32.98 -26.58
C ASP A 20 31.15 -31.69 -26.42
N ARG A 21 30.95 -31.00 -25.28
CA ARG A 21 32.04 -30.56 -24.39
C ARG A 21 31.51 -30.32 -22.97
N GLY A 22 32.09 -31.04 -22.01
CA GLY A 22 31.64 -31.14 -20.62
C GLY A 22 31.56 -29.84 -19.80
N GLY A 23 30.80 -29.91 -18.71
CA GLY A 23 30.72 -28.83 -17.73
C GLY A 23 29.59 -28.95 -16.71
N SER A 24 29.83 -29.74 -15.66
CA SER A 24 29.38 -29.47 -14.27
C SER A 24 27.87 -29.44 -13.95
N ALA A 25 27.36 -30.62 -13.57
CA ALA A 25 26.38 -30.94 -12.51
C ALA A 25 25.67 -29.83 -11.69
N ALA A 26 25.03 -28.85 -12.34
CA ALA A 26 24.19 -27.83 -11.68
C ALA A 26 22.72 -27.82 -12.16
N GLY A 27 22.31 -28.88 -12.87
CA GLY A 27 21.03 -28.94 -13.59
C GLY A 27 19.86 -29.63 -12.88
N SER A 28 20.07 -30.38 -11.80
CA SER A 28 19.05 -31.32 -11.28
C SER A 28 18.58 -31.09 -9.85
N LEU A 29 18.92 -29.96 -9.21
CA LEU A 29 18.49 -29.69 -7.84
C LEU A 29 17.23 -28.81 -7.78
N PRO A 30 16.28 -29.11 -6.89
CA PRO A 30 15.08 -28.31 -6.72
C PRO A 30 15.44 -26.86 -6.36
N LEU A 31 14.65 -25.91 -6.89
CA LEU A 31 14.81 -24.44 -6.82
C LEU A 31 15.36 -23.85 -5.50
N PRO A 32 14.99 -24.32 -4.29
CA PRO A 32 15.57 -23.78 -3.05
C PRO A 32 17.08 -24.02 -2.92
N GLU A 33 17.61 -25.16 -3.34
CA GLU A 33 19.04 -25.49 -3.20
C GLU A 33 19.93 -24.69 -4.15
N ARG A 34 19.40 -24.32 -5.31
CA ARG A 34 20.11 -23.49 -6.30
C ARG A 34 20.35 -22.08 -5.78
N CYS A 35 19.38 -21.50 -5.07
CA CYS A 35 19.52 -20.18 -4.46
C CYS A 35 20.54 -20.17 -3.31
N ILE A 36 20.53 -21.21 -2.47
CA ILE A 36 21.48 -21.33 -1.35
C ILE A 36 22.92 -21.42 -1.86
N ARG A 37 23.16 -22.21 -2.91
CA ARG A 37 24.50 -22.38 -3.48
C ARG A 37 25.02 -21.11 -4.19
N ILE A 38 24.13 -20.31 -4.81
CA ILE A 38 24.49 -19.00 -5.39
C ILE A 38 24.82 -17.97 -4.31
N LEU A 39 24.16 -18.03 -3.14
CA LEU A 39 24.47 -17.14 -2.02
C LEU A 39 25.81 -17.51 -1.35
N GLU A 40 26.13 -18.80 -1.25
CA GLU A 40 27.44 -19.25 -0.75
C GLU A 40 28.59 -18.93 -1.71
N SER A 41 28.38 -19.03 -3.03
CA SER A 41 29.42 -18.66 -4.00
C SER A 41 29.73 -17.16 -3.96
N ARG A 42 28.71 -16.30 -3.81
CA ARG A 42 28.92 -14.85 -3.62
C ARG A 42 29.62 -14.50 -2.31
N LYS A 43 29.40 -15.25 -1.23
CA LYS A 43 30.13 -15.03 0.04
C LYS A 43 31.62 -15.31 -0.11
N LYS A 44 32.01 -16.36 -0.86
CA LYS A 44 33.42 -16.66 -1.13
C LYS A 44 34.11 -15.59 -1.98
N ASP A 45 33.40 -14.97 -2.92
CA ASP A 45 33.93 -13.87 -3.75
C ASP A 45 34.12 -12.56 -3.00
N VAL A 46 33.25 -12.25 -2.02
CA VAL A 46 33.41 -11.06 -1.17
C VAL A 46 34.61 -11.19 -0.24
N THR A 47 34.89 -12.40 0.25
CA THR A 47 36.00 -12.65 1.18
C THR A 47 37.37 -12.65 0.50
N ARG A 48 37.43 -12.79 -0.84
CA ARG A 48 38.68 -12.71 -1.63
C ARG A 48 39.08 -11.29 -2.05
N ARG A 49 38.27 -10.26 -1.75
CA ARG A 49 38.55 -8.86 -2.13
C ARG A 49 39.11 -7.98 -1.00
N THR A 50 39.89 -8.56 -0.09
CA THR A 50 40.85 -7.78 0.71
C THR A 50 42.08 -7.49 -0.15
N PRO A 51 42.52 -6.23 -0.29
CA PRO A 51 43.68 -5.90 -1.10
C PRO A 51 44.97 -6.24 -0.34
N GLU A 52 45.38 -7.50 -0.38
CA GLU A 52 46.72 -7.95 -0.02
C GLU A 52 47.65 -7.76 -1.23
N ASN A 53 47.87 -6.50 -1.66
CA ASN A 53 48.93 -6.11 -2.61
C ASN A 53 49.04 -4.58 -2.67
N ALA A 54 49.61 -3.99 -1.62
CA ALA A 54 50.15 -2.63 -1.69
C ALA A 54 51.53 -2.69 -2.37
N PRO A 55 51.84 -1.81 -3.35
CA PRO A 55 53.17 -1.80 -3.98
C PRO A 55 54.25 -1.42 -2.95
N ARG A 56 55.30 -2.25 -2.84
CA ARG A 56 56.53 -1.90 -2.11
C ARG A 56 57.28 -0.81 -2.89
N GLU A 57 57.35 0.39 -2.31
CA GLU A 57 58.23 1.46 -2.78
C GLU A 57 59.70 1.00 -2.64
N LYS A 58 60.40 0.89 -3.77
CA LYS A 58 61.84 0.64 -3.81
C LYS A 58 62.56 1.95 -3.52
N GLY A 59 63.41 1.92 -2.48
CA GLY A 59 64.32 3.02 -2.14
C GLY A 59 65.16 3.46 -3.33
N GLY A 60 64.97 4.72 -3.72
CA GLY A 60 65.74 5.44 -4.73
C GLY A 60 66.56 6.54 -4.08
N ARG A 61 67.87 6.45 -4.27
CA ARG A 61 68.94 7.36 -3.84
C ARG A 61 68.62 8.83 -4.13
N VAL A 62 68.70 9.69 -3.10
CA VAL A 62 68.67 11.15 -3.21
C VAL A 62 69.85 11.61 -4.06
N ARG A 63 69.56 12.35 -5.14
CA ARG A 63 70.53 13.17 -5.87
C ARG A 63 70.07 14.61 -5.76
N ASP A 64 70.92 15.42 -5.17
CA ASP A 64 70.80 16.86 -5.10
C ASP A 64 70.84 17.44 -6.52
N GLY A 65 69.85 18.28 -6.85
CA GLY A 65 69.74 18.91 -8.15
C GLY A 65 68.60 19.93 -8.15
N GLU A 66 68.98 21.19 -8.34
CA GLU A 66 68.16 22.40 -8.32
C GLU A 66 66.79 22.27 -8.98
N ALA A 67 65.75 22.76 -8.28
CA ALA A 67 64.44 23.03 -8.86
C ALA A 67 63.99 24.41 -8.38
N GLY A 68 63.95 25.37 -9.32
CA GLY A 68 63.36 26.69 -9.11
C GLY A 68 61.90 26.57 -8.66
N GLY A 69 61.56 27.33 -7.63
CA GLY A 69 60.23 27.35 -7.03
C GLY A 69 59.18 27.81 -8.04
N VAL A 70 58.24 26.90 -8.34
CA VAL A 70 56.93 27.27 -8.88
C VAL A 70 55.95 27.11 -7.72
N ASP A 71 55.46 28.23 -7.19
CA ASP A 71 54.42 28.22 -6.17
C ASP A 71 53.14 27.55 -6.73
N PRO A 72 52.53 26.61 -6.00
CA PRO A 72 51.30 25.97 -6.44
C PRO A 72 50.12 26.96 -6.34
N ASP A 73 49.47 27.25 -7.48
CA ASP A 73 48.24 28.07 -7.57
C ASP A 73 47.12 27.48 -6.67
N PRO A 74 46.73 28.18 -5.58
CA PRO A 74 45.71 27.70 -4.63
C PRO A 74 44.32 27.54 -5.24
N GLY A 75 44.09 28.02 -6.46
CA GLY A 75 42.81 27.99 -7.18
C GLY A 75 42.66 26.88 -8.22
N ALA A 76 43.70 26.10 -8.50
CA ALA A 76 43.68 25.09 -9.56
C ALA A 76 42.59 24.02 -9.35
N TRP A 77 42.35 23.61 -8.10
CA TRP A 77 41.33 22.62 -7.76
C TRP A 77 39.90 23.12 -7.99
N LYS A 78 39.64 24.43 -7.84
CA LYS A 78 38.31 25.02 -8.10
C LYS A 78 37.96 25.02 -9.58
N ARG A 79 38.97 25.15 -10.45
CA ARG A 79 38.76 25.12 -11.92
C ARG A 79 38.54 23.71 -12.45
N ALA A 80 39.13 22.69 -11.81
CA ALA A 80 38.89 21.28 -12.14
C ALA A 80 37.51 20.77 -11.68
N ALA A 81 36.96 21.32 -10.59
CA ALA A 81 35.66 20.91 -10.05
C ALA A 81 34.44 21.37 -10.88
N GLY A 82 34.62 22.24 -11.88
CA GLY A 82 33.52 22.86 -12.64
C GLY A 82 33.01 22.09 -13.86
N LYS A 83 33.60 20.94 -14.23
CA LYS A 83 33.20 20.20 -15.44
C LYS A 83 33.05 18.70 -15.18
N GLY A 84 32.05 18.32 -14.39
CA GLY A 84 31.53 16.96 -14.39
C GLY A 84 30.67 16.69 -15.62
N PRO A 85 30.63 15.45 -16.17
CA PRO A 85 29.81 15.12 -17.32
C PRO A 85 28.33 15.31 -16.97
N GLY A 86 27.68 16.25 -17.67
CA GLY A 86 26.28 16.58 -17.50
C GLY A 86 25.41 15.32 -17.60
N HIS A 87 24.92 14.86 -16.46
CA HIS A 87 23.91 13.81 -16.42
C HIS A 87 22.62 14.42 -16.95
N GLY A 88 22.36 14.17 -18.24
CA GLY A 88 21.11 14.47 -18.91
C GLY A 88 19.97 13.73 -18.22
N GLY A 89 19.42 14.34 -17.18
CA GLY A 89 18.26 13.87 -16.47
C GLY A 89 17.08 13.80 -17.43
N ARG A 90 16.77 12.59 -17.90
CA ARG A 90 15.55 12.30 -18.65
C ARG A 90 14.37 12.66 -17.74
N LYS A 91 13.78 13.85 -17.93
CA LYS A 91 12.57 14.27 -17.25
C LYS A 91 11.51 13.19 -17.47
N ARG A 92 11.22 12.38 -16.43
CA ARG A 92 9.99 11.58 -16.37
C ARG A 92 8.86 12.58 -16.56
N LYS A 93 8.16 12.50 -17.71
CA LYS A 93 6.90 13.21 -17.92
C LYS A 93 6.02 12.89 -16.72
N GLY A 94 5.82 13.88 -15.85
CA GLY A 94 4.98 13.74 -14.68
C GLY A 94 3.59 13.41 -15.16
N GLY A 95 3.11 12.19 -14.84
CA GLY A 95 1.69 11.94 -14.82
C GLY A 95 1.04 13.05 -14.01
N GLY A 96 0.06 13.74 -14.60
CA GLY A 96 -0.51 14.96 -14.05
C GLY A 96 -0.78 14.78 -12.56
N LYS A 97 -0.15 15.63 -11.73
CA LYS A 97 -0.44 15.67 -10.30
C LYS A 97 -1.90 16.07 -10.18
N LEU A 98 -2.78 15.10 -10.03
CA LEU A 98 -4.17 15.34 -9.72
C LEU A 98 -4.18 16.18 -8.44
N GLY A 99 -4.61 17.43 -8.54
CA GLY A 99 -4.44 18.41 -7.48
C GLY A 99 -5.16 17.95 -6.21
N LYS A 100 -4.67 18.35 -5.03
CA LYS A 100 -5.32 18.04 -3.74
C LYS A 100 -6.82 18.36 -3.74
N GLY A 101 -7.23 19.39 -4.48
CA GLY A 101 -8.63 19.75 -4.69
C GLY A 101 -9.51 18.63 -5.24
N PHE A 102 -8.98 17.77 -6.11
CA PHE A 102 -9.73 16.60 -6.61
C PHE A 102 -10.10 15.63 -5.49
N TYR A 103 -9.16 15.34 -4.58
CA TYR A 103 -9.42 14.46 -3.45
C TYR A 103 -10.42 15.07 -2.45
N TYR A 104 -10.42 16.40 -2.29
CA TYR A 104 -11.44 17.08 -1.50
C TYR A 104 -12.83 16.97 -2.13
N LEU A 105 -12.94 17.13 -3.45
CA LEU A 105 -14.20 16.93 -4.18
C LEU A 105 -14.69 15.48 -4.08
N LEU A 106 -13.80 14.50 -4.21
CA LEU A 106 -14.15 13.09 -3.99
C LEU A 106 -14.62 12.84 -2.57
N ALA A 107 -13.92 13.34 -1.55
CA ALA A 107 -14.32 13.18 -0.16
C ALA A 107 -15.70 13.80 0.11
N PHE A 108 -15.98 14.98 -0.47
CA PHE A 108 -17.30 15.60 -0.42
C PHE A 108 -18.37 14.73 -1.09
N GLY A 109 -18.08 14.21 -2.29
CA GLY A 109 -18.98 13.29 -3.00
C GLY A 109 -19.27 12.01 -2.21
N VAL A 110 -18.27 11.44 -1.54
CA VAL A 110 -18.45 10.30 -0.63
C VAL A 110 -19.38 10.67 0.53
N GLY A 111 -19.27 11.88 1.09
CA GLY A 111 -20.19 12.37 2.11
C GLY A 111 -21.66 12.40 1.63
N LEU A 112 -21.90 12.84 0.39
CA LEU A 112 -23.25 12.81 -0.20
C LEU A 112 -23.77 11.38 -0.37
N VAL A 113 -22.92 10.47 -0.86
CA VAL A 113 -23.28 9.05 -1.01
C VAL A 113 -23.58 8.40 0.34
N ILE A 114 -22.81 8.72 1.37
CA ILE A 114 -23.05 8.27 2.74
C ILE A 114 -24.42 8.75 3.20
N ALA A 115 -24.76 10.04 3.06
CA ALA A 115 -26.07 10.55 3.49
C ALA A 115 -27.24 9.80 2.82
N VAL A 116 -27.14 9.52 1.52
CA VAL A 116 -28.14 8.73 0.77
C VAL A 116 -28.18 7.28 1.26
N HIS A 117 -27.02 6.66 1.44
CA HIS A 117 -26.90 5.29 1.94
C HIS A 117 -27.59 5.10 3.28
N LEU A 118 -27.40 6.04 4.22
CA LEU A 118 -28.05 5.98 5.54
C LEU A 118 -29.57 6.08 5.43
N ALA A 119 -30.08 6.99 4.60
CA ALA A 119 -31.52 7.14 4.37
C ALA A 119 -32.14 5.88 3.74
N MET A 120 -31.49 5.32 2.71
CA MET A 120 -31.93 4.08 2.06
C MET A 120 -31.99 2.91 3.04
N ASN A 121 -30.98 2.75 3.89
CA ASN A 121 -30.94 1.71 4.90
C ASN A 121 -32.14 1.78 5.86
N ALA A 122 -32.44 2.98 6.37
CA ALA A 122 -33.61 3.15 7.24
C ALA A 122 -34.94 2.92 6.52
N ASP A 123 -35.07 3.40 5.28
CA ASP A 123 -36.29 3.24 4.47
C ASP A 123 -36.59 1.77 4.17
N VAL A 124 -35.58 0.96 3.83
CA VAL A 124 -35.75 -0.49 3.65
C VAL A 124 -36.21 -1.16 4.95
N GLY A 125 -35.66 -0.74 6.10
CA GLY A 125 -36.08 -1.22 7.41
C GLY A 125 -37.56 -0.95 7.71
N GLN A 126 -38.08 0.21 7.29
CA GLN A 126 -39.50 0.57 7.42
C GLN A 126 -40.38 -0.25 6.47
N LYS A 127 -39.98 -0.40 5.20
CA LYS A 127 -40.76 -1.13 4.18
C LYS A 127 -40.90 -2.63 4.47
N ILE A 128 -39.88 -3.23 5.09
CA ILE A 128 -39.89 -4.64 5.50
C ILE A 128 -40.53 -4.82 6.89
N GLU A 129 -40.82 -3.72 7.60
CA GLU A 129 -41.30 -3.70 8.99
C GLU A 129 -40.41 -4.49 9.96
N ASN A 130 -39.15 -4.72 9.59
CA ASN A 130 -38.18 -5.50 10.36
C ASN A 130 -36.75 -5.04 10.06
N ALA A 131 -36.24 -4.15 10.91
CA ALA A 131 -34.89 -3.59 10.78
C ALA A 131 -33.77 -4.66 10.81
N ARG A 132 -33.98 -5.78 11.51
CA ARG A 132 -32.97 -6.86 11.58
C ARG A 132 -32.88 -7.62 10.26
N ALA A 133 -34.03 -7.96 9.67
CA ALA A 133 -34.11 -8.61 8.36
C ALA A 133 -33.58 -7.69 7.25
N ALA A 134 -33.96 -6.41 7.27
CA ALA A 134 -33.44 -5.40 6.35
C ALA A 134 -31.91 -5.28 6.44
N ASN A 135 -31.35 -5.19 7.66
CA ASN A 135 -29.91 -5.13 7.88
C ASN A 135 -29.19 -6.37 7.31
N ALA A 136 -29.73 -7.57 7.54
CA ALA A 136 -29.16 -8.81 6.99
C ALA A 136 -29.14 -8.78 5.46
N ALA A 137 -30.25 -8.39 4.81
CA ALA A 137 -30.33 -8.27 3.36
C ALA A 137 -29.32 -7.24 2.81
N PHE A 138 -29.19 -6.08 3.47
CA PHE A 138 -28.26 -5.02 3.09
C PHE A 138 -26.81 -5.51 3.11
N TRP A 139 -26.43 -6.28 4.13
CA TRP A 139 -25.09 -6.84 4.25
C TRP A 139 -24.81 -7.96 3.27
N VAL A 140 -25.81 -8.80 2.95
CA VAL A 140 -25.66 -9.83 1.91
C VAL A 140 -25.43 -9.19 0.54
N ILE A 141 -26.25 -8.20 0.17
CA ILE A 141 -26.10 -7.48 -1.10
C ILE A 141 -24.76 -6.72 -1.14
N GLY A 142 -24.43 -6.01 -0.06
CA GLY A 142 -23.15 -5.30 0.07
C GLY A 142 -21.94 -6.22 -0.06
N ALA A 143 -21.97 -7.39 0.60
CA ALA A 143 -20.91 -8.40 0.49
C ALA A 143 -20.78 -8.94 -0.94
N ALA A 144 -21.88 -9.24 -1.62
CA ALA A 144 -21.87 -9.69 -3.01
C ALA A 144 -21.24 -8.63 -3.94
N VAL A 145 -21.65 -7.36 -3.79
CA VAL A 145 -21.06 -6.24 -4.56
C VAL A 145 -19.58 -6.06 -4.23
N ALA A 146 -19.17 -6.17 -2.96
CA ALA A 146 -17.76 -6.09 -2.57
C ALA A 146 -16.91 -7.19 -3.22
N VAL A 147 -17.44 -8.41 -3.31
CA VAL A 147 -16.78 -9.53 -4.00
C VAL A 147 -16.66 -9.25 -5.50
N ILE A 148 -17.70 -8.72 -6.16
CA ILE A 148 -17.66 -8.35 -7.59
C ILE A 148 -16.59 -7.28 -7.84
N ILE A 149 -16.54 -6.24 -7.00
CA ILE A 149 -15.54 -5.17 -7.08
C ILE A 149 -14.13 -5.76 -6.93
N TRP A 150 -13.92 -6.68 -5.98
CA TRP A 150 -12.63 -7.34 -5.80
C TRP A 150 -12.24 -8.20 -7.03
N LEU A 151 -13.18 -8.98 -7.57
CA LEU A 151 -12.94 -9.81 -8.76
C LEU A 151 -12.63 -8.98 -10.02
N ALA A 152 -13.16 -7.77 -10.11
CA ALA A 152 -12.84 -6.82 -11.18
C ALA A 152 -11.42 -6.20 -11.03
N SER A 153 -10.77 -6.34 -9.86
CA SER A 153 -9.45 -5.75 -9.60
C SER A 153 -8.30 -6.64 -10.11
N PRO A 154 -7.20 -6.06 -10.65
CA PRO A 154 -6.02 -6.81 -11.08
C PRO A 154 -5.28 -7.58 -9.96
N GLY A 155 -5.58 -7.30 -8.69
CA GLY A 155 -4.87 -7.81 -7.51
C GLY A 155 -5.58 -8.92 -6.74
N ARG A 156 -6.23 -9.87 -7.43
CA ARG A 156 -7.09 -10.90 -6.79
C ARG A 156 -6.38 -11.70 -5.69
N SER A 157 -5.10 -12.05 -5.88
CA SER A 157 -4.32 -12.80 -4.90
C SER A 157 -4.10 -12.08 -3.57
N ALA A 158 -4.38 -10.77 -3.48
CA ALA A 158 -4.23 -10.00 -2.25
C ALA A 158 -5.12 -10.50 -1.11
N LEU A 159 -6.23 -11.19 -1.39
CA LEU A 159 -7.11 -11.75 -0.37
C LEU A 159 -6.40 -12.81 0.50
N ALA A 160 -5.39 -13.49 -0.05
CA ALA A 160 -4.57 -14.44 0.69
C ALA A 160 -3.80 -13.80 1.86
N ARG A 161 -3.63 -12.47 1.86
CA ARG A 161 -2.96 -11.70 2.91
C ARG A 161 -3.87 -11.36 4.09
N VAL A 162 -5.17 -11.62 4.01
CA VAL A 162 -6.10 -11.39 5.12
C VAL A 162 -5.69 -12.17 6.37
N LYS A 163 -5.07 -13.34 6.19
CA LYS A 163 -4.51 -14.16 7.29
C LYS A 163 -3.38 -13.46 8.05
N ASP A 164 -2.71 -12.49 7.42
CA ASP A 164 -1.59 -11.76 8.01
C ASP A 164 -2.08 -10.48 8.73
N VAL A 165 -3.38 -10.16 8.63
CA VAL A 165 -3.99 -8.97 9.26
C VAL A 165 -4.40 -9.31 10.69
N ASN A 166 -4.17 -8.37 11.63
CA ASN A 166 -4.66 -8.50 12.99
C ASN A 166 -6.20 -8.66 12.98
N PRO A 167 -6.76 -9.77 13.53
CA PRO A 167 -8.20 -10.05 13.49
C PRO A 167 -9.09 -8.94 14.07
N LEU A 168 -8.58 -8.13 15.01
CA LEU A 168 -9.33 -6.99 15.55
C LEU A 168 -9.68 -5.96 14.48
N LEU A 169 -8.87 -5.83 13.42
CA LEU A 169 -9.16 -4.92 12.31
C LEU A 169 -10.34 -5.42 11.47
N LEU A 170 -10.57 -6.74 11.43
CA LEU A 170 -11.69 -7.34 10.72
C LEU A 170 -13.04 -7.09 11.43
N LEU A 171 -13.01 -6.73 12.73
CA LEU A 171 -14.20 -6.30 13.45
C LEU A 171 -14.82 -5.02 12.88
N ALA A 172 -14.10 -4.27 12.03
CA ALA A 172 -14.67 -3.15 11.30
C ALA A 172 -15.92 -3.56 10.49
N GLY A 173 -15.95 -4.79 9.95
CA GLY A 173 -17.15 -5.33 9.28
C GLY A 173 -18.33 -5.53 10.22
N ALA A 174 -18.08 -6.11 11.40
CA ALA A 174 -19.10 -6.30 12.43
C ALA A 174 -19.63 -4.96 12.99
N MET A 175 -18.73 -4.00 13.21
CA MET A 175 -19.09 -2.62 13.60
C MET A 175 -19.96 -1.96 12.53
N GLY A 176 -19.65 -2.16 11.24
CA GLY A 176 -20.49 -1.70 10.14
C GLY A 176 -21.89 -2.29 10.20
N ALA A 177 -22.02 -3.58 10.51
CA ALA A 177 -23.33 -4.23 10.63
C ALA A 177 -24.16 -3.70 11.80
N ALA A 178 -23.53 -3.47 12.95
CA ALA A 178 -24.17 -2.83 14.08
C ALA A 178 -24.58 -1.38 13.78
N LEU A 179 -23.73 -0.63 13.07
CA LEU A 179 -23.97 0.74 12.65
C LEU A 179 -25.21 0.85 11.75
N VAL A 180 -25.27 0.04 10.69
CA VAL A 180 -26.39 0.01 9.74
C VAL A 180 -27.69 -0.34 10.47
N LEU A 181 -27.68 -1.37 11.33
CA LEU A 181 -28.84 -1.70 12.15
C LEU A 181 -29.27 -0.54 13.06
N ALA A 182 -28.33 0.12 13.74
CA ALA A 182 -28.63 1.25 14.61
C ALA A 182 -29.28 2.39 13.83
N ILE A 183 -28.77 2.72 12.65
CA ILE A 183 -29.31 3.77 11.78
C ILE A 183 -30.76 3.44 11.36
N ALA A 184 -31.04 2.19 11.00
CA ALA A 184 -32.39 1.75 10.63
C ALA A 184 -33.40 1.87 11.78
N VAL A 185 -32.92 1.84 13.02
CA VAL A 185 -33.74 1.99 14.23
C VAL A 185 -33.85 3.45 14.68
N ILE A 186 -32.82 4.27 14.45
CA ILE A 186 -32.74 5.66 14.94
C ILE A 186 -33.46 6.62 13.99
N ILE A 187 -33.22 6.54 12.68
CA ILE A 187 -33.78 7.48 11.69
C ILE A 187 -35.31 7.60 11.75
N PRO A 188 -36.09 6.51 11.88
CA PRO A 188 -37.55 6.61 11.99
C PRO A 188 -38.05 7.36 13.23
N ARG A 189 -37.20 7.52 14.26
CA ARG A 189 -37.57 8.15 15.54
C ARG A 189 -37.23 9.64 15.59
N ILE A 190 -36.05 10.02 15.09
CA ILE A 190 -35.56 11.40 15.18
C ILE A 190 -35.32 12.06 13.82
N GLY A 191 -35.57 11.34 12.73
CA GLY A 191 -35.34 11.79 11.36
C GLY A 191 -33.89 11.62 10.88
N ALA A 192 -33.72 11.60 9.56
CA ALA A 192 -32.42 11.43 8.92
C ALA A 192 -31.48 12.63 9.15
N GLY A 193 -32.03 13.85 9.15
CA GLY A 193 -31.25 15.08 9.38
C GLY A 193 -30.57 15.10 10.75
N ALA A 194 -31.35 14.94 11.82
CA ALA A 194 -30.83 14.90 13.19
C ALA A 194 -29.81 13.77 13.40
N THR A 195 -30.11 12.57 12.86
CA THR A 195 -29.20 11.43 12.93
C THR A 195 -27.86 11.72 12.27
N ASN A 196 -27.86 12.29 11.05
CA ASN A 196 -26.64 12.60 10.32
C ASN A 196 -25.80 13.67 11.02
N VAL A 197 -26.42 14.72 11.55
CA VAL A 197 -25.73 15.80 12.27
C VAL A 197 -25.01 15.27 13.52
N LEU A 198 -25.72 14.51 14.36
CA LEU A 198 -25.12 13.87 15.55
C LEU A 198 -24.03 12.86 15.18
N GLN A 199 -24.23 12.11 14.09
CA GLN A 199 -23.27 11.12 13.63
C GLN A 199 -21.97 11.76 13.14
N LEU A 200 -22.05 12.85 12.38
CA LEU A 200 -20.87 13.61 11.95
C LEU A 200 -20.12 14.18 13.16
N ALA A 201 -20.82 14.71 14.15
CA ALA A 201 -20.21 15.19 15.39
C ALA A 201 -19.47 14.05 16.12
N GLY A 202 -20.08 12.86 16.21
CA GLY A 202 -19.46 11.67 16.78
C GLY A 202 -18.21 11.20 16.00
N GLN A 203 -18.27 11.20 14.66
CA GLN A 203 -17.14 10.81 13.80
C GLN A 203 -15.94 11.74 13.96
N VAL A 204 -16.16 13.06 13.98
CA VAL A 204 -15.08 14.05 14.17
C VAL A 204 -14.46 13.89 15.56
N THR A 205 -15.30 13.72 16.60
CA THR A 205 -14.84 13.49 17.98
C THR A 205 -13.99 12.22 18.07
N ALA A 206 -14.48 11.10 17.52
CA ALA A 206 -13.76 9.84 17.48
C ALA A 206 -12.44 9.97 16.69
N GLY A 207 -12.43 10.68 15.57
CA GLY A 207 -11.22 10.91 14.76
C GLY A 207 -10.12 11.67 15.50
N ILE A 208 -10.50 12.61 16.37
CA ILE A 208 -9.57 13.32 17.24
C ILE A 208 -9.00 12.37 18.30
N LEU A 209 -9.84 11.57 18.95
CA LEU A 209 -9.39 10.59 19.95
C LEU A 209 -8.47 9.53 19.35
N ILE A 210 -8.83 9.00 18.18
CA ILE A 210 -8.01 8.01 17.44
C ILE A 210 -6.63 8.60 17.12
N SER A 211 -6.59 9.83 16.62
CA SER A 211 -5.34 10.52 16.29
C SER A 211 -4.52 10.89 17.54
N HIS A 212 -5.19 11.16 18.67
CA HIS A 212 -4.52 11.49 19.93
C HIS A 212 -3.75 10.29 20.49
N PHE A 213 -4.42 9.14 20.54
CA PHE A 213 -3.88 7.89 21.06
C PHE A 213 -3.09 7.09 20.01
N ALA A 214 -2.89 7.65 18.80
CA ALA A 214 -2.20 6.98 17.68
C ALA A 214 -2.76 5.58 17.35
N LEU A 215 -4.08 5.43 17.51
CA LEU A 215 -4.80 4.18 17.29
C LEU A 215 -4.74 3.77 15.80
N TRP A 216 -4.61 2.46 15.53
CA TRP A 216 -4.61 1.88 14.17
C TRP A 216 -3.56 2.48 13.21
N SER A 217 -2.36 2.75 13.73
CA SER A 217 -1.26 3.36 12.95
C SER A 217 -1.62 4.76 12.41
N SER A 218 -2.59 5.44 13.02
CA SER A 218 -2.90 6.82 12.71
C SER A 218 -1.72 7.72 13.08
N PRO A 219 -1.36 8.73 12.27
CA PRO A 219 -0.37 9.72 12.63
C PRO A 219 -0.72 10.37 13.97
N GLN A 220 0.20 10.30 14.93
CA GLN A 220 -0.03 10.89 16.25
C GLN A 220 -0.20 12.41 16.11
N ASN A 221 -1.36 12.91 16.51
CA ASN A 221 -1.68 14.32 16.47
C ASN A 221 -2.23 14.74 17.83
N PRO A 222 -1.43 15.40 18.69
CA PRO A 222 -1.85 15.75 20.02
C PRO A 222 -3.10 16.63 20.01
N VAL A 223 -3.94 16.44 21.02
CA VAL A 223 -5.12 17.26 21.25
C VAL A 223 -4.65 18.61 21.78
N THR A 224 -5.04 19.67 21.09
CA THR A 224 -4.81 21.04 21.55
C THR A 224 -6.06 21.56 22.25
N PRO A 225 -5.94 22.52 23.19
CA PRO A 225 -7.11 23.15 23.80
C PRO A 225 -8.08 23.72 22.76
N LEU A 226 -7.55 24.27 21.66
CA LEU A 226 -8.37 24.79 20.56
C LEU A 226 -9.21 23.70 19.86
N LYS A 227 -8.67 22.48 19.68
CA LYS A 227 -9.46 21.36 19.15
C LYS A 227 -10.58 20.97 20.10
N LEU A 228 -10.34 21.01 21.41
CA LEU A 228 -11.38 20.72 22.41
C LEU A 228 -12.51 21.75 22.36
N VAL A 229 -12.17 23.04 22.26
CA VAL A 229 -13.16 24.10 22.06
C VAL A 229 -13.93 23.89 20.75
N GLY A 230 -13.25 23.57 19.66
CA GLY A 230 -13.88 23.28 18.37
C GLY A 230 -14.86 22.09 18.46
N VAL A 231 -14.48 21.00 19.15
CA VAL A 231 -15.37 19.86 19.40
C VAL A 231 -16.56 20.27 20.26
N ALA A 232 -16.35 21.05 21.32
CA ALA A 232 -17.44 21.52 22.17
C ALA A 232 -18.45 22.37 21.39
N VAL A 233 -17.96 23.29 20.55
CA VAL A 233 -18.81 24.11 19.67
C VAL A 233 -19.55 23.25 18.65
N MET A 234 -18.88 22.29 18.02
CA MET A 234 -19.49 21.36 17.07
C MET A 234 -20.59 20.52 17.71
N VAL A 235 -20.33 19.92 18.89
CA VAL A 235 -21.32 19.12 19.62
C VAL A 235 -22.47 20.00 20.08
N GLY A 236 -22.20 21.19 20.61
CA GLY A 236 -23.23 22.16 21.00
C GLY A 236 -24.11 22.56 19.80
N GLY A 237 -23.51 22.89 18.67
CA GLY A 237 -24.24 23.23 17.43
C GLY A 237 -25.05 22.05 16.90
N ALA A 238 -24.52 20.83 16.98
CA ALA A 238 -25.25 19.62 16.61
C ALA A 238 -26.46 19.39 17.53
N CYS A 239 -26.32 19.56 18.84
CA CYS A 239 -27.44 19.47 19.79
C CYS A 239 -28.49 20.54 19.53
N MET A 240 -28.08 21.79 19.30
CA MET A 240 -29.02 22.87 18.95
C MET A 240 -29.78 22.57 17.66
N ALA A 241 -29.09 22.08 16.63
CA ALA A 241 -29.72 21.73 15.35
C ALA A 241 -30.77 20.61 15.47
N VAL A 242 -30.68 19.75 16.49
CA VAL A 242 -31.66 18.68 16.75
C VAL A 242 -32.82 19.15 17.64
N MET A 243 -32.63 20.21 18.43
CA MET A 243 -33.66 20.76 19.33
C MET A 243 -34.57 21.80 18.66
N LEU A 244 -34.24 22.25 17.44
CA LEU A 244 -35.04 23.17 16.61
C LEU A 244 -36.06 22.40 15.76
#